data_AF-A0A257SKD6-F1
#
_entry.id   AF-A0A257SKD6-F1
#
_cell.length_a   1.000
_cell.length_b   1.000
_cell.length_c   1.000
_cell.angle_alpha   90.00
_cell.angle_beta   90.00
_cell.angle_gamma   90.00
#
_symmetry.space_group_name_H-M   'P 1'
#
loop_
_entity.id
_entity.type
_entity.pdbx_description
1 polymer ?
#
loop_
_entity_poly.entity_id
_entity_poly.type
_entity_poly.pdbx_seq_one_letter_code
_entity_poly.pdbx_strand_id
1 'polypeptide(L)' 'GAMTMAPLEADEATLRAAFAGARRAREVLRAAGHEATELSMGMSNDFEIAVEEGATCVRLGTVLFGARAHA' A
#
# COMPACT_ATOMS: atom_id res chain seq x y z
N GLY A 1 10.24 -6.15 4.77
CA GLY A 1 9.54 -5.33 3.76
C GLY A 1 9.16 -3.99 4.34
N ALA A 2 8.34 -3.21 3.64
CA ALA A 2 7.75 -1.96 4.15
C ALA A 2 6.22 -2.01 4.01
N MET A 3 5.52 -1.24 4.85
CA MET A 3 4.07 -1.12 4.83
C MET A 3 3.68 0.35 4.93
N THR A 4 2.65 0.76 4.20
CA THR A 4 2.05 2.09 4.36
C THR A 4 0.53 2.06 4.17
N MET A 5 -0.10 3.11 4.69
CA MET A 5 -1.49 3.48 4.41
C MET A 5 -1.50 4.93 3.94
N ALA A 6 -2.19 5.20 2.86
CA ALA A 6 -2.41 6.57 2.43
C ALA A 6 -3.39 7.28 3.39
N PRO A 7 -3.37 8.62 3.43
CA PRO A 7 -4.40 9.40 4.10
C PRO A 7 -5.80 9.03 3.62
N LEU A 8 -6.79 9.17 4.50
CA LEU A 8 -8.19 9.02 4.14
C LEU A 8 -8.54 10.03 3.04
N GLU A 9 -9.28 9.58 2.02
CA GLU A 9 -9.74 10.43 0.90
C GLU A 9 -8.60 11.15 0.16
N ALA A 10 -7.41 10.54 0.14
CA ALA A 10 -6.27 11.04 -0.64
C ALA A 10 -6.59 11.11 -2.13
N ASP A 11 -6.15 12.18 -2.78
CA ASP A 11 -6.13 12.25 -4.24
C ASP A 11 -5.05 11.34 -4.84
N GLU A 12 -5.11 11.09 -6.15
CA GLU A 12 -4.16 10.19 -6.83
C GLU A 12 -2.70 10.62 -6.64
N ALA A 13 -2.42 11.92 -6.67
CA ALA A 13 -1.07 12.44 -6.46
C ALA A 13 -0.54 12.07 -5.06
N THR A 14 -1.37 12.21 -4.03
CA THR A 14 -1.04 11.85 -2.65
C THR A 14 -0.90 10.33 -2.49
N LEU A 15 -1.77 9.54 -3.12
CA LEU A 15 -1.65 8.07 -3.15
C LEU A 15 -0.29 7.64 -3.71
N ARG A 16 0.06 8.13 -4.91
CA ARG A 16 1.35 7.82 -5.57
C ARG A 16 2.53 8.26 -4.73
N ALA A 17 2.47 9.45 -4.12
CA ALA A 17 3.53 9.94 -3.23
C ALA A 17 3.74 9.01 -2.01
N ALA A 18 2.65 8.57 -1.38
CA ALA A 18 2.70 7.67 -0.22
C ALA A 18 3.29 6.30 -0.59
N PHE A 19 2.83 5.70 -1.69
CA PHE A 19 3.31 4.39 -2.15
C PHE A 19 4.76 4.44 -2.66
N ALA A 20 5.14 5.49 -3.38
CA ALA A 20 6.53 5.75 -3.73
C ALA A 20 7.43 5.93 -2.49
N GLY A 21 6.90 6.55 -1.42
CA GLY A 21 7.56 6.65 -0.13
C GLY A 21 7.87 5.28 0.48
N ALA A 22 6.89 4.37 0.49
CA ALA A 22 7.08 3.00 0.98
C ALA A 22 8.10 2.21 0.15
N ARG A 23 8.08 2.36 -1.19
CA ARG A 23 9.09 1.78 -2.07
C ARG A 23 10.50 2.27 -1.71
N ARG A 24 10.69 3.58 -1.53
CA ARG A 24 11.99 4.15 -1.11
C ARG A 24 12.42 3.62 0.26
N ALA A 25 11.51 3.53 1.23
CA ALA A 25 11.81 2.96 2.54
C ALA A 25 12.27 1.50 2.45
N ARG A 26 11.63 0.68 1.58
CA ARG A 26 12.10 -0.68 1.31
C ARG A 26 13.50 -0.71 0.72
N GLU A 27 13.81 0.14 -0.26
CA GLU A 27 15.15 0.19 -0.85
C GLU A 27 16.22 0.62 0.18
N VAL A 28 15.91 1.52 1.11
CA VAL A 28 16.80 1.85 2.24
C VAL A 28 17.08 0.62 3.11
N LEU A 29 16.05 -0.16 3.45
CA LEU A 29 16.22 -1.40 4.23
C LEU A 29 17.08 -2.43 3.46
N ARG A 30 16.87 -2.57 2.15
CA ARG A 30 17.68 -3.47 1.31
C ARG A 30 19.14 -3.03 1.25
N ALA A 31 19.39 -1.72 1.11
CA ALA A 31 20.75 -1.17 1.10
C ALA A 31 21.47 -1.37 2.45
N ALA A 32 20.72 -1.43 3.56
CA ALA A 32 21.25 -1.77 4.88
C ALA A 32 21.48 -3.29 5.10
N GLY A 33 21.25 -4.12 4.08
CA GLY A 33 21.49 -5.57 4.15
C GLY A 33 20.31 -6.40 4.66
N HIS A 34 19.12 -5.81 4.82
CA HIS A 34 17.93 -6.56 5.20
C HIS A 34 17.26 -7.21 3.97
N GLU A 35 16.70 -8.40 4.14
CA GLU A 35 15.86 -9.08 3.14
C GLU A 35 14.45 -8.45 3.07
N ALA A 36 14.38 -7.16 2.75
CA ALA A 36 13.13 -6.44 2.62
C ALA A 36 12.55 -6.58 1.20
N THR A 37 11.86 -7.68 0.92
CA THR A 37 11.23 -7.97 -0.39
C THR A 37 9.83 -7.37 -0.53
N GLU A 38 9.04 -7.44 0.54
CA GLU A 38 7.61 -7.10 0.50
C GLU A 38 7.31 -5.59 0.52
N LEU A 39 6.29 -5.18 -0.23
CA LEU A 39 5.58 -3.90 -0.14
C LEU A 39 4.10 -4.15 0.14
N SER A 40 3.69 -3.96 1.39
CA SER A 40 2.28 -4.04 1.78
C SER A 40 1.64 -2.66 1.69
N MET A 41 0.89 -2.41 0.63
CA MET A 41 0.19 -1.14 0.40
C MET A 41 -0.98 -1.38 -0.57
N GLY A 42 -1.97 -0.50 -0.53
CA GLY A 42 -3.23 -0.71 -1.25
C GLY A 42 -4.30 -1.36 -0.39
N MET A 43 -5.47 -0.74 -0.35
CA MET A 43 -6.71 -1.18 0.25
C MET A 43 -7.82 -1.17 -0.81
N SER A 44 -9.05 -1.56 -0.43
CA SER A 44 -10.19 -1.70 -1.35
C SER A 44 -10.44 -0.54 -2.31
N ASN A 45 -10.01 0.69 -1.98
CA ASN A 45 -10.31 1.89 -2.76
C ASN A 45 -9.10 2.44 -3.53
N ASP A 46 -7.91 1.88 -3.35
CA ASP A 46 -6.66 2.44 -3.90
C ASP A 46 -5.65 1.36 -4.33
N PHE A 47 -6.09 0.09 -4.40
CA PHE A 47 -5.21 -1.03 -4.71
C PHE A 47 -4.70 -1.02 -6.15
N GLU A 48 -5.42 -0.45 -7.13
CA GLU A 48 -4.90 -0.38 -8.50
C GLU A 48 -3.63 0.48 -8.57
N ILE A 49 -3.66 1.69 -7.98
CA ILE A 49 -2.51 2.58 -7.91
C ILE A 49 -1.38 1.95 -7.09
N ALA A 50 -1.72 1.22 -6.01
CA ALA A 50 -0.72 0.49 -5.23
C ALA A 50 0.01 -0.59 -6.05
N VAL A 51 -0.71 -1.33 -6.89
CA VAL A 51 -0.14 -2.34 -7.80
C VAL A 51 0.77 -1.68 -8.84
N GLU A 52 0.35 -0.56 -9.44
CA GLU A 52 1.18 0.22 -10.36
C GLU A 52 2.48 0.72 -9.70
N GLU A 53 2.42 1.10 -8.42
CA GLU A 53 3.59 1.54 -7.64
C GLU A 53 4.45 0.38 -7.08
N GLY A 54 4.09 -0.87 -7.39
CA GLY A 54 4.87 -2.07 -7.10
C GLY A 54 4.50 -2.80 -5.81
N ALA A 55 3.26 -2.70 -5.34
CA ALA A 55 2.78 -3.48 -4.20
C ALA A 55 2.93 -5.00 -4.47
N THR A 56 3.42 -5.72 -3.46
CA THR A 56 3.47 -7.20 -3.48
C THR A 56 2.36 -7.82 -2.63
N CYS A 57 1.73 -7.01 -1.77
CA CYS A 57 0.63 -7.42 -0.90
C CYS A 57 -0.39 -6.28 -0.78
N VAL A 58 -1.61 -6.50 -1.31
CA VAL A 58 -2.76 -5.60 -1.16
C VAL A 58 -3.70 -6.12 -0.07
N ARG A 59 -4.43 -5.22 0.60
CA ARG A 59 -5.29 -5.53 1.76
C ARG A 59 -6.75 -5.24 1.44
N LEU A 60 -7.43 -6.22 0.86
CA LEU A 60 -8.80 -6.06 0.37
C LEU A 60 -9.83 -6.53 1.40
N GLY A 61 -10.76 -5.64 1.74
CA GLY A 61 -11.82 -5.89 2.73
C GLY A 61 -13.19 -5.67 2.12
N THR A 62 -13.64 -4.41 2.10
CA THR A 62 -14.96 -4.00 1.57
C THR A 62 -15.22 -4.49 0.15
N VAL A 63 -14.22 -4.49 -0.73
CA VAL A 63 -14.39 -4.96 -2.12
C VAL A 63 -14.63 -6.47 -2.21
N LEU A 64 -14.17 -7.26 -1.24
CA LEU A 64 -14.37 -8.72 -1.21
C LEU A 64 -15.61 -9.12 -0.39
N PHE A 65 -15.83 -8.47 0.76
CA PHE A 65 -16.82 -8.88 1.75
C PHE A 65 -18.03 -7.94 1.85
N GLY A 66 -18.02 -6.81 1.13
CA GLY A 66 -19.05 -5.78 1.22
C GLY A 66 -18.94 -4.91 2.48
N ALA A 67 -19.95 -4.05 2.68
CA ALA A 67 -20.06 -3.22 3.87
C ALA A 67 -20.34 -4.08 5.12
N ARG A 68 -19.87 -3.63 6.29
CA ARG A 68 -20.17 -4.32 7.55
C ARG A 68 -21.66 -4.18 7.86
N ALA A 69 -22.31 -5.31 8.14
CA ALA A 69 -23.63 -5.29 8.75
C ALA A 69 -23.48 -4.82 10.21
N HIS A 70 -23.90 -3.59 10.48
CA HIS A 70 -24.05 -3.10 11.85
C HIS A 70 -25.47 -3.45 12.31
N ALA A 71 -25.57 -4.28 13.35
CA ALA A 71 -26.83 -4.57 14.04
C ALA A 71 -27.15 -3.48 15.07
#